data_AF-A0A1C5G8I6-F1
#
_entry.id   AF-A0A1C5G8I6-F1
#
_cell.length_a   1.000
_cell.length_b   1.000
_cell.length_c   1.000
_cell.angle_alpha   90.00
_cell.angle_beta   90.00
_cell.angle_gamma   90.00
#
_symmetry.space_group_name_H-M   'P 1'
#
loop_
_entity.id
_entity.type
_entity.pdbx_description
1 polymer ?
#
loop_
_entity_poly.entity_id
_entity_poly.type
_entity_poly.pdbx_seq_one_letter_code
_entity_poly.pdbx_strand_id
1 'polypeptide(L)'
;MAAAQGCTADAFVIVGFTLNDPDVSAQPHGDLWYSPTCRAMWADFNVPEASTLISAQLWTQPEYGGMNQLAASSNLSEGNWTSSMVDWQQSVKFCGSHKGTDPDMDLPSGGYNACTAWR
;
A
#
# COMPACT_ATOMS: atom_id res chain seq x y z
N MET A 1 8.65 -18.08 -9.46
CA MET A 1 7.30 -18.33 -8.91
C MET A 1 7.34 -19.10 -7.59
N ALA A 2 8.11 -20.19 -7.43
CA ALA A 2 8.24 -20.90 -6.14
C ALA A 2 8.86 -20.06 -5.00
N ALA A 3 9.81 -19.17 -5.29
CA ALA A 3 10.41 -18.28 -4.28
C ALA A 3 9.38 -17.30 -3.67
N ALA A 4 8.47 -16.76 -4.48
CA ALA A 4 7.44 -15.83 -4.00
C ALA A 4 6.41 -16.52 -3.08
N GLN A 5 6.05 -17.77 -3.35
CA GLN A 5 5.18 -18.55 -2.46
C GLN A 5 5.87 -18.91 -1.13
N GLY A 6 7.18 -19.15 -1.15
CA GLY A 6 7.96 -19.31 0.10
C GLY A 6 8.06 -18.02 0.91
N CYS A 7 8.02 -16.86 0.24
CA CYS A 7 8.02 -15.57 0.91
C CYS A 7 6.69 -15.21 1.54
N THR A 8 5.55 -15.67 1.03
CA THR A 8 4.26 -15.40 1.66
C THR A 8 3.97 -16.33 2.84
N ALA A 9 4.70 -17.44 2.99
CA ALA A 9 4.63 -18.28 4.18
C ALA A 9 5.19 -17.52 5.40
N ASP A 10 4.43 -17.53 6.50
CA ASP A 10 4.70 -16.81 7.76
C ASP A 10 4.73 -15.28 7.66
N ALA A 11 4.27 -14.73 6.53
CA ALA A 11 4.10 -13.31 6.40
C ALA A 11 2.93 -12.80 7.25
N PHE A 12 3.03 -11.57 7.71
CA PHE A 12 1.98 -10.93 8.50
C PHE A 12 1.83 -9.46 8.12
N VAL A 13 0.63 -8.92 8.35
CA VAL A 13 0.35 -7.49 8.19
C VAL A 13 1.04 -6.75 9.33
N ILE A 14 1.91 -5.80 8.99
CA ILE A 14 2.53 -4.91 9.98
C ILE A 14 1.61 -3.73 10.28
N VAL A 15 1.05 -3.14 9.24
CA VAL A 15 0.23 -1.94 9.35
C VAL A 15 -0.72 -1.89 8.14
N GLY A 16 -1.93 -1.37 8.37
CA GLY A 16 -2.91 -1.21 7.31
C GLY A 16 -3.72 0.08 7.49
N PHE A 17 -4.51 0.40 6.46
CA PHE A 17 -5.42 1.54 6.45
C PHE A 17 -6.72 1.18 5.76
N THR A 18 -7.74 2.00 6.01
CA THR A 18 -9.02 1.97 5.31
C THR A 18 -9.25 3.35 4.72
N LEU A 19 -9.64 3.40 3.45
CA LEU A 19 -10.14 4.64 2.85
C LEU A 19 -11.61 4.79 3.21
N ASN A 20 -12.03 6.01 3.47
CA ASN A 20 -13.42 6.34 3.75
C ASN A 20 -14.04 6.96 2.50
N ASP A 21 -14.93 6.20 1.87
CA ASP A 21 -15.79 6.62 0.77
C ASP A 21 -17.26 6.42 1.20
N PRO A 22 -18.00 7.50 1.49
CA PRO A 22 -19.40 7.42 1.93
C PRO A 22 -20.35 6.91 0.84
N ASP A 23 -19.89 6.85 -0.41
CA ASP A 23 -20.71 6.43 -1.56
C ASP A 23 -20.68 4.90 -1.77
N VAL A 24 -19.87 4.16 -1.00
CA VAL A 24 -19.77 2.70 -1.08
C VAL A 24 -20.16 2.01 0.23
N SER A 25 -20.64 0.79 0.11
CA SER A 25 -21.04 -0.05 1.25
C SER A 25 -19.87 -0.82 1.86
N ALA A 26 -18.84 -1.11 1.06
CA ALA A 26 -17.63 -1.81 1.48
C ALA A 26 -16.40 -0.94 1.22
N GLN A 27 -15.71 -0.58 2.30
CA GLN A 27 -14.61 0.38 2.25
C GLN A 27 -13.32 -0.23 1.68
N PRO A 28 -12.60 0.48 0.81
CA PRO A 28 -11.28 0.05 0.35
C PRO A 28 -10.28 -0.06 1.51
N HIS A 29 -9.44 -1.09 1.50
CA HIS A 29 -8.41 -1.27 2.52
C HIS A 29 -7.06 -1.63 1.90
N GLY A 30 -6.00 -1.17 2.56
CA GLY A 30 -4.64 -1.46 2.19
C GLY A 30 -3.85 -2.00 3.37
N ASP A 31 -3.16 -3.12 3.15
CA ASP A 31 -2.29 -3.77 4.13
C ASP A 31 -0.85 -3.79 3.64
N LEU A 32 0.08 -3.38 4.51
CA LEU A 32 1.50 -3.57 4.31
C LEU A 32 1.94 -4.86 5.00
N TRP A 33 2.34 -5.81 4.17
CA TRP A 33 2.80 -7.13 4.59
C TRP A 33 4.30 -7.16 4.76
N TYR A 34 4.75 -8.03 5.67
CA TYR A 34 6.14 -8.37 5.83
C TYR A 34 6.34 -9.87 5.95
N SER A 35 7.37 -10.35 5.27
CA SER A 35 7.88 -11.70 5.39
C SER A 35 9.24 -11.70 6.09
N PRO A 36 9.34 -12.27 7.30
CA PRO A 36 10.63 -12.52 7.94
C PRO A 36 11.52 -13.47 7.14
N THR A 37 10.92 -14.46 6.49
CA THR A 37 11.61 -15.51 5.72
C THR A 37 12.39 -14.93 4.55
N CYS A 38 11.77 -14.01 3.81
CA CYS A 38 12.41 -13.36 2.67
C CYS A 38 12.96 -11.97 2.96
N ARG A 39 12.76 -11.46 4.19
CA ARG A 39 13.08 -10.08 4.57
C ARG A 39 12.56 -9.08 3.55
N ALA A 40 11.30 -9.25 3.20
CA ALA A 40 10.66 -8.50 2.14
C ALA A 40 9.31 -7.96 2.59
N MET A 41 8.93 -6.82 2.02
CA MET A 41 7.63 -6.18 2.24
C MET A 41 6.89 -6.02 0.93
N TRP A 42 5.56 -5.98 0.98
CA TRP A 42 4.71 -5.63 -0.16
C TRP A 42 3.40 -5.04 0.33
N ALA A 43 2.72 -4.32 -0.56
CA ALA A 43 1.39 -3.81 -0.32
C ALA A 43 0.35 -4.72 -0.97
N ASP A 44 -0.70 -5.03 -0.22
CA ASP A 44 -1.94 -5.56 -0.75
C ASP A 44 -3.02 -4.49 -0.61
N PHE A 45 -3.76 -4.25 -1.69
CA PHE A 45 -4.82 -3.27 -1.75
C PHE A 45 -6.09 -3.91 -2.30
N ASN A 46 -7.15 -3.89 -1.49
CA ASN A 46 -8.45 -4.42 -1.82
C ASN A 46 -9.44 -3.27 -1.96
N VAL A 47 -10.08 -3.21 -3.12
CA VAL A 47 -11.12 -2.26 -3.48
C VAL A 47 -12.37 -3.09 -3.78
N PRO A 48 -13.15 -3.47 -2.76
CA PRO A 48 -14.29 -4.37 -2.94
C PRO A 48 -15.44 -3.68 -3.69
N GLU A 49 -15.52 -2.36 -3.58
CA GLU A 49 -16.45 -1.49 -4.29
C GLU A 49 -15.72 -0.16 -4.53
N ALA A 50 -15.95 0.48 -5.70
CA ALA A 50 -15.51 1.87 -5.88
C ALA A 50 -16.53 2.69 -6.66
N SER A 51 -16.76 3.91 -6.15
CA SER A 51 -17.49 4.97 -6.84
C SER A 51 -16.63 5.65 -7.92
N THR A 52 -15.30 5.57 -7.76
CA THR A 52 -14.29 6.34 -8.50
C THR A 52 -13.00 5.53 -8.64
N LEU A 53 -12.09 5.99 -9.50
CA LEU A 53 -10.78 5.36 -9.63
C LEU A 53 -9.93 5.68 -8.40
N ILE A 54 -9.38 4.64 -7.76
CA ILE A 54 -8.55 4.76 -6.56
C ILE A 54 -7.10 4.42 -6.93
N SER A 55 -6.19 5.32 -6.57
CA SER A 55 -4.75 5.16 -6.72
C SER A 55 -4.16 4.49 -5.49
N ALA A 56 -3.32 3.48 -5.71
CA ALA A 56 -2.52 2.82 -4.70
C ALA A 56 -1.04 2.96 -5.05
N GLN A 57 -0.20 3.27 -4.07
CA GLN A 57 1.22 3.56 -4.28
C GLN A 57 2.09 3.05 -3.15
N LEU A 58 3.09 2.25 -3.50
CA LEU A 58 4.16 1.82 -2.61
C LEU A 58 5.42 2.63 -2.90
N TRP A 59 5.91 3.29 -1.87
CA TRP A 59 7.14 4.08 -1.89
C TRP A 59 8.18 3.43 -0.97
N THR A 60 9.45 3.53 -1.34
CA THR A 60 10.55 3.12 -0.50
C THR A 60 11.55 4.24 -0.31
N GLN A 61 12.20 4.27 0.85
CA GLN A 61 13.25 5.22 1.18
C GLN A 61 14.44 4.46 1.76
N PRO A 62 15.65 4.63 1.22
CA PRO A 62 16.86 4.10 1.85
C PRO A 62 17.03 4.63 3.29
N GLU A 63 17.44 3.78 4.23
CA GLU A 63 17.67 4.13 5.64
C GLU A 63 18.58 5.37 5.83
N TYR A 64 19.57 5.55 4.95
CA TYR A 64 20.57 6.60 5.08
C TYR A 64 20.47 7.63 3.96
N GLY A 65 19.87 8.78 4.27
CA GLY A 65 19.94 10.00 3.45
C GLY A 65 19.31 9.92 2.06
N GLY A 66 18.50 8.88 1.79
CA GLY A 66 17.84 8.69 0.50
C GLY A 66 16.54 9.47 0.36
N MET A 67 16.17 9.76 -0.89
CA MET A 67 14.84 10.30 -1.24
C MET A 67 13.82 9.16 -1.41
N ASN A 68 12.53 9.46 -1.22
CA ASN A 68 11.45 8.51 -1.51
C ASN A 68 11.45 8.15 -3.00
N GLN A 69 11.40 6.86 -3.30
CA GLN A 69 11.28 6.32 -4.65
C GLN A 69 9.96 5.55 -4.78
N LEU A 70 9.25 5.76 -5.89
CA LEU A 70 8.04 4.99 -6.17
C LEU A 70 8.45 3.59 -6.58
N ALA A 71 8.14 2.59 -5.75
CA ALA A 71 8.44 1.20 -6.02
C ALA A 71 7.34 0.53 -6.84
N ALA A 72 6.08 0.84 -6.57
CA ALA A 72 4.95 0.31 -7.32
C ALA A 72 3.75 1.26 -7.25
N SER A 73 2.92 1.27 -8.30
CA SER A 73 1.64 1.97 -8.27
C SER A 73 0.60 1.26 -9.12
N SER A 74 -0.66 1.44 -8.78
CA SER A 74 -1.80 0.94 -9.54
C SER A 74 -2.99 1.87 -9.38
N ASN A 75 -3.89 1.85 -10.37
CA ASN A 75 -5.18 2.51 -10.30
C ASN A 75 -6.27 1.46 -10.46
N LEU A 76 -7.22 1.43 -9.53
CA LEU A 76 -8.25 0.39 -9.44
C LEU A 76 -9.63 1.04 -9.34
N SER A 77 -10.59 0.51 -10.10
CA SER A 77 -12.01 0.81 -9.95
C SER A 77 -12.75 -0.25 -9.15
N GLU A 78 -12.22 -1.47 -9.08
CA GLU A 78 -12.66 -2.56 -8.21
C GLU A 78 -11.59 -3.66 -8.28
N GLY A 79 -11.50 -4.51 -7.26
CA GLY A 79 -10.68 -5.70 -7.24
C GLY A 79 -9.51 -5.64 -6.26
N ASN A 80 -8.50 -6.46 -6.52
CA ASN A 80 -7.32 -6.59 -5.68
C ASN A 80 -6.07 -6.23 -6.46
N TRP A 81 -5.14 -5.60 -5.77
CA TRP A 81 -3.79 -5.35 -6.28
C TRP A 81 -2.77 -5.73 -5.23
N THR A 82 -1.75 -6.47 -5.67
CA THR A 82 -0.58 -6.80 -4.88
C THR A 82 0.63 -6.17 -5.55
N SER A 83 1.44 -5.43 -4.82
CA SER A 83 2.67 -4.86 -5.33
C SER A 83 3.75 -5.93 -5.51
N SER A 84 4.81 -5.60 -6.26
CA SER A 84 6.05 -6.35 -6.15
C SER A 84 6.63 -6.25 -4.74
N MET A 85 7.37 -7.28 -4.32
CA MET A 85 8.09 -7.28 -3.06
C MET A 85 9.30 -6.33 -3.10
N VAL A 86 9.50 -5.60 -2.00
CA VAL A 86 10.64 -4.69 -1.76
C VAL A 86 11.46 -5.14 -0.55
N ASP A 87 12.71 -4.71 -0.47
CA ASP A 87 13.61 -5.07 0.63
C ASP A 87 13.16 -4.43 1.96
N TRP A 88 13.19 -5.22 3.04
CA TRP A 88 12.94 -4.78 4.41
C TRP A 88 13.90 -3.68 4.90
N GLN A 89 15.12 -3.58 4.39
CA GLN A 89 16.11 -2.58 4.87
C GLN A 89 15.80 -1.14 4.42
N GLN A 90 14.61 -0.89 3.88
CA GLN A 90 14.17 0.42 3.43
C GLN A 90 12.96 0.84 4.26
N SER A 91 12.84 2.12 4.58
CA SER A 91 11.57 2.63 5.08
C SER A 91 10.54 2.51 3.96
N VAL A 92 9.36 1.97 4.26
CA VAL A 92 8.32 1.74 3.26
C VAL A 92 7.12 2.61 3.61
N LYS A 93 6.60 3.35 2.62
CA LYS A 93 5.36 4.13 2.73
C LYS A 93 4.35 3.60 1.73
N PHE A 94 3.18 3.15 2.20
CA PHE A 94 2.09 2.67 1.36
C PHE A 94 0.90 3.62 1.48
N CYS A 95 0.41 4.11 0.35
CA CYS A 95 -0.67 5.09 0.28
C CYS A 95 -1.81 4.63 -0.64
N GLY A 96 -3.04 4.96 -0.26
CA GLY A 96 -4.25 4.88 -1.06
C GLY A 96 -4.93 6.24 -1.18
N SER A 97 -5.50 6.57 -2.33
CA SER A 97 -6.04 7.90 -2.63
C SER A 97 -7.13 7.85 -3.70
N HIS A 98 -8.26 8.50 -3.43
CA HIS A 98 -9.27 8.78 -4.47
C HIS A 98 -8.89 9.97 -5.38
N LYS A 99 -7.83 10.72 -5.01
CA LYS A 99 -7.48 12.00 -5.64
C LYS A 99 -6.20 11.95 -6.49
N GLY A 100 -5.74 10.75 -6.85
CA GLY A 100 -4.57 10.55 -7.71
C GLY A 100 -3.27 10.31 -6.95
N THR A 101 -2.16 10.75 -7.54
CA THR A 101 -0.81 10.24 -7.22
C THR A 101 -0.04 10.98 -6.12
N ASP A 102 -0.66 11.92 -5.40
CA ASP A 102 0.06 12.72 -4.39
C ASP A 102 0.05 12.03 -3.01
N PRO A 103 1.21 11.57 -2.52
CA PRO A 103 1.34 10.82 -1.28
C PRO A 103 1.42 11.70 -0.02
N ASP A 104 1.33 13.03 -0.16
CA ASP A 104 1.47 14.02 0.92
C ASP A 104 0.29 15.02 0.93
N MET A 105 -0.91 14.59 0.54
CA MET A 105 -2.08 15.47 0.58
C MET A 105 -2.56 15.74 2.02
N ASP A 106 -1.88 16.68 2.67
CA ASP A 106 -2.07 17.33 3.97
C ASP A 106 -3.38 18.12 4.10
N LEU A 107 -4.43 17.72 3.38
CA LEU A 107 -5.77 18.28 3.54
C LEU A 107 -6.59 17.33 4.41
N PRO A 108 -7.56 17.82 5.20
CA PRO A 108 -8.48 16.95 5.92
C PRO A 108 -9.25 16.13 4.88
N SER A 109 -8.71 14.96 4.54
CA SER A 109 -9.20 14.14 3.45
C SER A 109 -10.49 13.44 3.85
N GLY A 110 -10.97 13.58 5.08
CA GLY A 110 -12.14 12.85 5.58
C GLY A 110 -11.97 11.33 5.52
N GLY A 111 -10.75 10.83 5.28
CA GLY A 111 -10.42 9.43 5.02
C GLY A 111 -10.33 9.04 3.53
N TYR A 112 -10.57 9.96 2.57
CA TYR A 112 -10.41 9.69 1.13
C TYR A 112 -8.95 9.46 0.69
N ASN A 113 -7.99 9.79 1.54
CA ASN A 113 -6.59 9.43 1.36
C ASN A 113 -6.06 8.90 2.69
N ALA A 114 -5.27 7.82 2.63
CA ALA A 114 -4.59 7.29 3.79
C ALA A 114 -3.21 6.76 3.39
N CYS A 115 -2.24 6.94 4.28
CA CYS A 115 -0.91 6.38 4.13
C CYS A 115 -0.51 5.69 5.42
N THR A 116 0.18 4.57 5.29
CA THR A 116 0.89 3.90 6.38
C THR A 116 2.38 3.91 6.06
N ALA A 117 3.20 3.90 7.11
CA ALA A 117 4.64 3.85 6.96
C ALA A 117 5.24 2.88 7.97
N TRP A 118 6.31 2.22 7.55
CA TRP A 118 7.12 1.36 8.39
C TRP A 118 8.61 1.75 8.29
N ARG A 119 9.31 1.59 9.41
CA ARG A 119 10.73 1.89 9.62
C ARG A 119 11.39 0.80 10.46
#